data_AF-A0A1J5S0I9-F1
#
_entry.id   AF-A0A1J5S0I9-F1
#
_cell.length_a   1.000
_cell.length_b   1.000
_cell.length_c   1.000
_cell.angle_alpha   90.00
_cell.angle_beta   90.00
_cell.angle_gamma   90.00
#
_symmetry.space_group_name_H-M   'P 1'
#
loop_
_entity.id
_entity.type
_entity.pdbx_description
1 polymer ?
#
loop_
_entity_poly.entity_id
_entity_poly.type
_entity_poly.pdbx_seq_one_letter_code
_entity_poly.pdbx_strand_id
1 'polypeptide(L)' 'MRSRKPSPDQRTRMCTGKRRYPNEGTALQAAQVAGVERWRKAYLCAACGKWHLTSK' A
#
# COMPACT_ATOMS: atom_id res chain seq x y z
N MET A 1 19.08 5.14 17.41
CA MET A 1 17.64 5.17 17.73
C MET A 1 17.01 3.88 17.22
N ARG A 2 16.46 3.01 18.08
CA ARG A 2 15.90 1.72 17.67
C ARG A 2 14.63 1.96 16.85
N SER A 3 14.65 1.59 15.56
CA SER A 3 13.45 1.58 14.72
C SER A 3 12.39 0.70 15.37
N ARG A 4 11.42 1.32 16.06
CA ARG A 4 10.25 0.62 16.58
C ARG A 4 9.56 -0.01 15.38
N LYS A 5 9.68 -1.33 15.24
CA LYS A 5 8.87 -2.10 14.29
C LYS A 5 7.42 -1.66 14.53
N PRO A 6 6.67 -1.26 13.49
CA PRO A 6 5.31 -0.77 13.67
C PRO A 6 4.50 -1.82 14.43
N SER A 7 3.86 -1.39 15.52
CA SER A 7 3.03 -2.27 16.35
C SER A 7 1.93 -2.91 15.50
N PRO A 8 1.44 -4.11 15.88
CA PRO A 8 0.36 -4.78 15.14
C PRO A 8 -0.85 -3.88 14.88
N ASP A 9 -1.22 -3.04 15.86
CA ASP A 9 -2.30 -2.05 15.72
C ASP A 9 -2.01 -0.99 14.63
N GLN A 10 -0.78 -0.48 14.55
CA GLN A 10 -0.35 0.42 13.48
C GLN A 10 -0.38 -0.28 12.11
N ARG A 11 0.04 -1.55 12.04
CA ARG A 11 0.00 -2.33 10.79
C ARG A 11 -1.43 -2.49 10.30
N THR A 12 -2.36 -2.79 11.20
CA THR A 12 -3.78 -2.89 10.91
C THR A 12 -4.29 -1.56 10.39
N ARG A 13 -4.10 -0.44 11.10
CA ARG A 13 -4.58 0.88 10.64
C ARG A 13 -4.02 1.29 9.27
N MET A 14 -2.76 0.96 8.97
CA MET A 14 -2.13 1.31 7.68
C MET A 14 -2.63 0.46 6.51
N CYS A 15 -3.07 -0.78 6.77
CA CYS A 15 -3.43 -1.75 5.74
C CYS A 15 -4.95 -1.98 5.64
N THR A 16 -5.72 -1.69 6.69
CA THR A 16 -7.17 -1.89 6.74
C THR A 16 -7.85 -1.00 5.70
N GLY A 17 -8.74 -1.59 4.90
CA GLY A 17 -9.40 -0.93 3.78
C GLY A 17 -8.54 -0.75 2.52
N LYS A 18 -7.25 -1.11 2.56
CA LYS A 18 -6.36 -1.04 1.38
C LYS A 18 -6.14 -2.41 0.75
N ARG A 19 -6.22 -2.47 -0.59
CA ARG A 19 -5.83 -3.67 -1.35
C ARG A 19 -4.34 -3.93 -1.23
N ARG A 20 -3.96 -5.20 -1.00
CA ARG A 20 -2.57 -5.66 -0.84
C ARG A 20 -2.10 -6.30 -2.14
N TYR A 21 -1.13 -5.68 -2.80
CA TYR A 21 -0.55 -6.18 -4.03
C TYR A 21 0.83 -6.81 -3.80
N PRO A 22 1.18 -7.85 -4.55
CA PRO A 22 2.45 -8.56 -4.39
C PRO A 22 3.65 -7.73 -4.87
N ASN A 23 3.48 -6.92 -5.91
CA ASN A 23 4.51 -6.08 -6.50
C ASN A 23 3.93 -4.74 -6.97
N GLU A 24 4.80 -3.78 -7.30
CA GLU A 24 4.43 -2.45 -7.76
C GLU A 24 3.62 -2.49 -9.06
N GLY A 25 4.07 -3.28 -10.05
CA GLY A 25 3.43 -3.40 -11.35
C GLY A 25 1.98 -3.85 -11.27
N THR A 26 1.68 -4.85 -10.43
CA THR A 26 0.31 -5.32 -10.18
C THR A 26 -0.53 -4.25 -9.51
N ALA A 27 0.05 -3.45 -8.59
CA ALA A 27 -0.67 -2.34 -7.97
C ALA A 27 -1.02 -1.26 -9.00
N LEU A 28 -0.06 -0.89 -9.86
CA LEU A 28 -0.25 0.12 -10.91
C LEU A 28 -1.20 -0.36 -12.00
N GLN A 29 -1.09 -1.61 -12.45
CA GLN A 29 -2.05 -2.22 -13.37
C GLN A 29 -3.45 -2.24 -12.77
N ALA A 30 -3.61 -2.56 -11.50
CA ALA A 30 -4.92 -2.50 -10.85
C ALA A 30 -5.47 -1.06 -10.76
N ALA A 31 -4.59 -0.06 -10.59
CA ALA A 31 -5.00 1.34 -10.66
C ALA A 31 -5.43 1.73 -12.08
N GLN A 32 -4.75 1.22 -13.10
CA GLN A 32 -5.07 1.44 -14.51
C GLN A 32 -6.40 0.79 -14.92
N VAL A 33 -6.62 -0.48 -14.52
CA VAL A 33 -7.89 -1.19 -14.74
C VAL A 33 -9.06 -0.47 -14.04
N ALA A 34 -8.80 0.13 -12.88
CA ALA A 34 -9.81 0.92 -12.17
C ALA A 34 -9.94 2.37 -12.68
N GLY A 35 -9.16 2.79 -13.70
CA GLY A 35 -9.19 4.15 -14.26
C GLY A 35 -8.71 5.25 -13.30
N VAL A 36 -7.98 4.87 -12.26
CA VAL A 36 -7.52 5.77 -11.20
C VAL A 36 -5.99 5.91 -11.17
N GLU A 37 -5.28 5.49 -12.22
CA GLU A 37 -3.82 5.58 -12.29
C GLU A 37 -3.28 7.00 -12.08
N ARG A 38 -4.07 8.01 -12.48
CA ARG A 38 -3.72 9.44 -12.38
C ARG A 38 -3.83 9.98 -10.96
N TRP A 39 -4.71 9.36 -10.17
CA TRP A 39 -5.10 9.79 -8.82
C TRP A 39 -4.48 8.93 -7.73
N ARG A 40 -4.05 7.72 -8.06
CA ARG A 40 -3.53 6.73 -7.11
C ARG A 40 -2.06 6.46 -7.37
N LYS A 41 -1.26 6.46 -6.31
CA LYS A 41 0.16 6.05 -6.34
C LYS A 41 0.34 4.72 -5.61
N ALA A 42 1.16 3.85 -6.18
CA ALA A 42 1.61 2.64 -5.51
C ALA A 42 2.74 2.98 -4.51
N TYR A 43 2.67 2.40 -3.31
CA TYR A 43 3.74 2.51 -2.32
C TYR A 43 3.97 1.18 -1.60
N LEU A 44 5.23 0.88 -1.27
CA LEU A 44 5.58 -0.26 -0.45
C LEU A 44 5.29 0.03 1.02
N CYS A 45 4.44 -0.79 1.62
CA CYS A 45 4.08 -0.65 3.02
C CYS A 45 5.18 -1.21 3.92
N ALA A 46 5.82 -0.35 4.73
CA ALA A 46 6.80 -0.79 5.73
C ALA A 46 6.22 -1.69 6.84
N ALA A 47 4.89 -1.71 6.99
CA ALA A 47 4.18 -2.50 7.99
C ALA A 47 3.97 -3.97 7.57
N CYS A 48 3.53 -4.21 6.33
CA CYS A 48 3.18 -5.54 5.83
C CYS A 48 4.06 -6.03 4.67
N GLY A 49 4.94 -5.19 4.14
CA GLY A 49 5.81 -5.51 3.00
C GLY A 49 5.07 -5.69 1.67
N LYS A 50 3.81 -5.27 1.59
CA LYS A 50 3.00 -5.33 0.37
C LYS A 50 2.82 -3.95 -0.25
N TRP A 51 2.49 -3.95 -1.54
CA TRP A 51 2.21 -2.72 -2.28
C TRP A 51 0.76 -2.31 -2.06
N HIS A 52 0.55 -1.02 -1.78
CA HIS A 52 -0.75 -0.43 -1.57
C HIS A 52 -0.94 0.76 -2.50
N LEU A 53 -2.19 1.04 -2.85
CA LEU A 53 -2.56 2.25 -3.57
C LEU A 53 -3.02 3.31 -2.57
N THR A 54 -2.39 4.47 -2.58
CA THR A 54 -2.86 5.66 -1.89
C THR A 54 -3.40 6.66 -2.89
N SER A 55 -4.45 7.39 -2.55
CA SER A 55 -4.79 8.60 -3.30
C SER A 55 -3.67 9.62 -3.09
N LYS A 56 -3.31 10.35 -4.14
CA LYS A 56 -2.35 11.44 -4.11
C LYS A 56 -2.80 12.53 -3.15
#